data_AF-A0A9P8ZQ00-F1
#
_entry.id   AF-A0A9P8ZQ00-F1
#
_cell.length_a   1.000
_cell.length_b   1.000
_cell.length_c   1.000
_cell.angle_alpha   90.00
_cell.angle_beta   90.00
_cell.angle_gamma   90.00
#
_symmetry.space_group_name_H-M   'P 1'
#
loop_
_entity.id
_entity.type
_entity.pdbx_description
1 polymer ?
#
loop_
_entity_poly.entity_id
_entity_poly.type
_entity_poly.pdbx_seq_one_letter_code
_entity_poly.pdbx_strand_id
1 'polypeptide(L)'
;MYCASNRKGSSTCSWHSSRHQSRSHPARSAPSGMLNCWCTDAEALFEASLATHGVGGYDAGDGQRLEPAVRRALFELLQRRYGYRDGDFEIEPRTGNGWKA
;
A
#
# COMPACT_ATOMS: atom_id res chain seq x y z
N MET A 1 4.50 7.99 -4.91
CA MET A 1 3.44 7.95 -5.95
C MET A 1 2.63 6.66 -5.74
N TYR A 2 1.37 6.72 -5.27
CA TYR A 2 0.61 5.55 -4.79
C TYR A 2 -0.06 4.71 -5.89
N CYS A 3 -0.41 5.38 -6.99
CA CYS A 3 -0.94 4.75 -8.19
C CYS A 3 -0.06 5.19 -9.37
N ALA A 4 0.50 4.24 -10.12
CA ALA A 4 1.17 4.59 -11.37
C ALA A 4 0.24 4.34 -12.55
N SER A 5 0.21 5.29 -13.48
CA SER A 5 -0.53 5.16 -14.73
C SER A 5 0.31 4.37 -15.73
N ASN A 6 -0.26 3.33 -16.34
CA ASN A 6 0.38 2.68 -17.47
C ASN A 6 0.09 3.43 -18.80
N ARG A 7 0.81 3.08 -19.87
CA ARG A 7 0.58 3.64 -21.23
C ARG A 7 -0.85 3.48 -21.75
N LYS A 8 -1.62 2.53 -21.21
CA LYS A 8 -3.03 2.30 -21.58
C LYS A 8 -4.00 3.18 -20.77
N GLY A 9 -3.49 4.14 -19.98
CA GLY A 9 -4.29 5.04 -19.17
C GLY A 9 -4.93 4.39 -17.94
N SER A 10 -4.52 3.16 -17.60
CA SER A 10 -5.02 2.46 -16.43
C SER A 10 -4.05 2.60 -15.25
N SER A 11 -4.61 2.95 -14.09
CA SER A 11 -3.86 3.07 -12.85
C SER A 11 -3.61 1.67 -12.27
N THR A 12 -2.37 1.39 -11.86
CA THR A 12 -1.95 0.15 -11.20
C THR A 12 -1.35 0.48 -9.84
N CYS A 13 -1.62 -0.38 -8.84
CA CYS A 13 -0.94 -0.35 -7.53
C CYS A 13 -0.37 -1.74 -7.19
N SER A 14 0.52 -1.80 -6.21
CA SER A 14 1.16 -3.03 -5.71
C SER A 14 0.16 -4.06 -5.18
N TRP A 15 -1.04 -3.62 -4.81
CA TRP A 15 -2.13 -4.46 -4.30
C TRP A 15 -2.99 -5.06 -5.40
N HIS A 16 -3.26 -4.30 -6.46
CA HIS A 16 -4.20 -4.66 -7.50
C HIS A 16 -3.49 -4.65 -8.85
N SER A 17 -2.73 -5.72 -9.12
CA SER A 17 -2.15 -5.91 -10.45
C SER A 17 -3.29 -6.15 -11.45
N SER A 18 -3.25 -5.43 -12.56
CA SER A 18 -4.32 -5.27 -13.58
C SER A 18 -4.96 -6.54 -14.18
N ARG A 19 -4.52 -7.76 -13.83
CA ARG A 19 -4.95 -9.00 -14.49
C ARG A 19 -6.07 -9.78 -13.79
N HIS A 20 -6.35 -9.55 -12.51
CA HIS A 20 -7.21 -10.51 -11.77
C HIS A 20 -8.38 -9.92 -10.97
N GLN A 21 -8.50 -8.60 -10.84
CA GLN A 21 -9.71 -8.00 -10.26
C GLN A 21 -10.62 -7.42 -11.34
N SER A 22 -11.83 -7.97 -11.42
CA SER A 22 -12.98 -7.28 -11.97
C SER A 22 -13.08 -5.92 -11.30
N ARG A 23 -12.94 -4.84 -12.08
CA ARG A 23 -13.11 -3.49 -11.55
C ARG A 23 -14.60 -3.22 -11.39
N SER A 24 -15.05 -2.92 -10.18
CA SER A 24 -16.46 -2.61 -9.91
C SER A 24 -16.91 -1.27 -10.52
N HIS A 25 -15.99 -0.32 -10.76
CA HIS A 25 -16.28 0.94 -11.45
C HIS A 25 -15.23 1.26 -12.54
N PRO A 26 -15.53 2.15 -13.51
CA PRO A 26 -14.56 2.60 -14.50
C PRO A 26 -13.35 3.33 -13.89
N ALA A 27 -12.23 3.33 -14.62
CA ALA A 27 -11.04 4.08 -14.23
C ALA A 27 -11.38 5.57 -14.09
N ARG A 28 -10.88 6.23 -13.02
CA ARG A 28 -11.16 7.63 -12.66
C ARG A 28 -12.54 7.90 -12.05
N SER A 29 -13.31 6.86 -11.76
CA SER A 29 -14.57 6.94 -11.01
C SER A 29 -14.44 6.17 -9.69
N ALA A 30 -13.35 6.41 -8.96
CA ALA A 30 -13.15 5.80 -7.65
C ALA A 30 -14.16 6.39 -6.65
N PRO A 31 -14.80 5.55 -5.81
CA PRO A 31 -15.65 6.03 -4.72
C PRO A 31 -14.82 6.75 -3.65
N SER A 32 -15.47 7.55 -2.80
CA SER A 32 -14.80 8.23 -1.68
C SER A 32 -14.06 7.23 -0.78
N GLY A 33 -12.82 7.53 -0.41
CA GLY A 33 -11.95 6.65 0.39
C GLY A 33 -11.17 5.59 -0.42
N MET A 34 -11.24 5.62 -1.75
CA MET A 34 -10.43 4.80 -2.66
C MET A 34 -9.65 5.65 -3.66
N LEU A 35 -8.45 5.20 -3.98
CA LEU A 35 -7.62 5.80 -5.02
C LEU A 35 -8.01 5.28 -6.41
N ASN A 36 -7.56 5.99 -7.45
CA ASN A 36 -7.81 5.63 -8.86
C ASN A 36 -7.26 4.25 -9.27
N CYS A 37 -6.34 3.69 -8.49
CA CYS A 37 -5.82 2.33 -8.65
C CYS A 37 -6.57 1.27 -7.83
N TRP A 38 -7.70 1.63 -7.22
CA TRP A 38 -8.56 0.76 -6.38
C TRP A 38 -7.99 0.37 -5.03
N CYS A 39 -6.85 0.93 -4.67
CA CYS A 39 -6.32 0.84 -3.32
C CYS A 39 -7.13 1.76 -2.39
N THR A 40 -7.47 1.29 -1.20
CA THR A 40 -7.98 2.17 -0.12
C THR A 40 -6.87 3.13 0.34
N ASP A 41 -7.24 4.24 0.96
CA ASP A 41 -6.24 5.18 1.50
C ASP A 41 -5.32 4.48 2.51
N ALA A 42 -5.86 3.57 3.33
CA ALA A 42 -5.09 2.83 4.32
C ALA A 42 -4.08 1.84 3.68
N GLU A 43 -4.47 1.14 2.59
CA GLU A 43 -3.56 0.28 1.83
C GLU A 43 -2.45 1.08 1.15
N ALA A 44 -2.77 2.29 0.68
CA ALA A 44 -1.81 3.17 0.04
C ALA A 44 -0.78 3.71 1.03
N LEU A 45 -1.24 4.13 2.21
CA LEU A 45 -0.39 4.59 3.31
C LEU A 45 0.51 3.46 3.84
N PHE A 46 -0.05 2.26 4.04
CA PHE A 46 0.73 1.08 4.44
C PHE A 46 1.87 0.78 3.46
N GLU A 47 1.59 0.79 2.15
CA GLU A 47 2.62 0.56 1.13
C GLU A 47 3.69 1.66 1.14
N ALA A 48 3.34 2.91 1.42
CA ALA A 48 4.32 3.99 1.52
C ALA A 48 5.23 3.85 2.74
N SER A 49 4.69 3.46 3.90
CA SER A 49 5.54 3.20 5.06
C SER A 49 6.45 2.01 4.80
N LEU A 50 5.94 0.91 4.23
CA LEU A 50 6.77 -0.22 3.82
C LEU A 50 7.92 0.21 2.88
N ALA A 51 7.62 1.01 1.86
CA ALA A 51 8.63 1.53 0.93
C ALA A 51 9.65 2.45 1.59
N THR A 52 9.22 3.30 2.53
CA THR A 52 10.09 4.19 3.30
C THR A 52 11.10 3.40 4.15
N HIS A 53 10.68 2.24 4.67
CA HIS A 53 11.52 1.35 5.47
C HIS A 53 12.27 0.30 4.64
N GLY A 54 12.27 0.40 3.30
CA GLY A 54 12.95 -0.55 2.42
C GLY A 54 12.30 -1.94 2.35
N VAL A 55 11.09 -2.10 2.88
CA VAL A 55 10.34 -3.37 2.89
C VAL A 55 9.42 -3.43 1.69
N GLY A 56 10.01 -3.67 0.51
CA GLY A 56 9.27 -3.72 -0.74
C GLY A 56 8.86 -2.34 -1.28
N GLY A 57 8.51 -2.28 -2.56
CA GLY A 57 8.16 -1.02 -3.22
C GLY A 57 7.60 -1.23 -4.62
N TYR A 58 7.06 -0.16 -5.19
CA TYR A 58 6.49 -0.16 -6.55
C TYR A 58 7.58 -0.12 -7.64
N ASP A 59 8.68 0.60 -7.37
CA ASP A 59 9.73 0.82 -8.36
C ASP A 59 10.51 -0.45 -8.64
N ALA A 60 10.72 -0.73 -9.93
CA ALA A 60 11.37 -1.95 -10.44
C ALA A 60 12.89 -2.01 -10.16
N GLY A 61 13.38 -1.28 -9.15
CA GLY A 61 14.79 -0.97 -8.97
C GLY A 61 15.50 -1.65 -7.79
N ASP A 62 14.87 -1.78 -6.61
CA ASP A 62 15.68 -2.12 -5.40
C ASP A 62 14.95 -2.86 -4.27
N GLY A 63 13.74 -3.38 -4.50
CA GLY A 63 12.97 -4.07 -3.45
C GLY A 63 12.36 -5.40 -3.91
N GLN A 64 12.43 -6.43 -3.06
CA GLN A 64 11.66 -7.65 -3.26
C GLN A 64 10.17 -7.28 -3.24
N ARG A 65 9.51 -7.39 -4.39
CA ARG A 65 8.09 -7.12 -4.51
C ARG A 65 7.34 -8.21 -3.75
N LEU A 66 6.71 -7.86 -2.62
CA LEU A 66 5.79 -8.79 -1.96
C LEU A 66 4.68 -9.20 -2.94
N GLU A 67 4.18 -10.43 -2.82
CA GLU A 67 2.97 -10.82 -3.54
C GLU A 67 1.76 -10.09 -2.92
N PRO A 68 0.78 -9.64 -3.72
CA PRO A 68 -0.39 -8.90 -3.21
C PRO A 68 -1.15 -9.65 -2.10
N ALA A 69 -1.26 -10.97 -2.22
CA ALA A 69 -1.90 -11.81 -1.20
C ALA A 69 -1.16 -11.76 0.14
N VAL A 70 0.18 -11.74 0.11
CA VAL A 70 1.01 -11.64 1.31
C VAL A 70 0.88 -10.25 1.93
N ARG A 71 0.88 -9.18 1.13
CA ARG A 71 0.66 -7.81 1.64
C ARG A 71 -0.66 -7.69 2.38
N ARG A 72 -1.74 -8.23 1.80
CA ARG A 72 -3.07 -8.18 2.40
C ARG A 72 -3.15 -8.97 3.70
N ALA A 73 -2.61 -10.19 3.70
CA ALA A 73 -2.56 -10.99 4.93
C ALA A 73 -1.76 -10.29 6.03
N LEU A 74 -0.63 -9.66 5.69
CA LEU A 74 0.19 -8.90 6.63
C LEU A 74 -0.55 -7.69 7.18
N PHE A 75 -1.18 -6.89 6.32
CA PHE A 75 -1.94 -5.71 6.73
C PHE A 75 -3.11 -6.08 7.66
N GLU A 76 -3.91 -7.08 7.29
CA GLU A 76 -5.01 -7.56 8.12
C GLU A 76 -4.51 -8.13 9.46
N LEU A 77 -3.38 -8.84 9.47
CA LEU A 77 -2.76 -9.36 10.69
C LEU A 77 -2.31 -8.23 11.62
N LEU A 78 -1.62 -7.22 11.08
CA LEU A 78 -1.11 -6.07 11.84
C LEU A 78 -2.26 -5.26 12.44
N GLN A 79 -3.31 -5.00 11.66
CA GLN A 79 -4.51 -4.32 12.17
C GLN A 79 -5.20 -5.12 13.28
N ARG A 80 -5.45 -6.42 13.07
CA ARG A 80 -6.24 -7.23 14.01
C ARG A 80 -5.48 -7.58 15.28
N ARG A 81 -4.19 -7.93 15.16
CA ARG A 81 -3.40 -8.45 16.28
C ARG A 81 -2.67 -7.37 17.04
N TYR A 82 -2.24 -6.32 16.35
CA TYR A 82 -1.38 -5.28 16.92
C TYR A 82 -2.04 -3.90 16.91
N GLY A 83 -3.26 -3.77 16.37
CA GLY A 83 -3.96 -2.49 16.33
C GLY A 83 -3.30 -1.48 15.41
N TYR A 84 -2.59 -1.96 14.37
CA TYR A 84 -1.80 -1.11 13.48
C TYR A 84 -2.58 0.10 12.94
N ARG A 85 -1.93 1.26 13.01
CA ARG A 85 -2.37 2.53 12.44
C ARG A 85 -1.26 3.10 11.56
N ASP A 86 -1.67 3.90 10.58
CA ASP A 86 -0.72 4.72 9.83
C ASP A 86 0.14 5.57 10.78
N GLY A 87 1.45 5.61 10.54
CA GLY A 87 2.42 6.25 11.43
C GLY A 87 3.08 5.33 12.48
N ASP A 88 2.60 4.09 12.65
CA ASP A 88 3.16 3.16 13.65
C ASP A 88 4.57 2.69 13.31
N PHE A 89 4.97 2.72 12.03
CA PHE A 89 6.33 2.32 11.63
C PHE A 89 7.36 3.40 11.93
N GLU A 90 6.92 4.63 12.08
CA GLU A 90 7.71 5.83 12.28
C GLU A 90 7.94 6.12 13.78
N ILE A 91 7.25 5.41 14.67
CA ILE A 91 7.31 5.56 16.12
C ILE A 91 8.02 4.36 16.76
N GLU A 92 8.94 4.62 17.68
CA GLU A 92 9.55 3.60 18.50
C GLU A 92 8.53 3.08 19.53
N PRO A 93 8.17 1.78 19.52
CA PRO A 93 7.08 1.25 20.36
C PRO A 93 7.39 1.28 21.86
N ARG A 94 8.67 1.39 22.24
CA ARG A 94 9.10 1.44 23.65
C ARG A 94 9.05 2.84 24.24
N THR A 95 9.33 3.87 23.45
CA THR A 95 9.46 5.25 23.96
C THR A 95 8.39 6.19 23.44
N GLY A 96 7.67 5.81 22.38
CA GLY A 96 6.68 6.66 21.72
C GLY A 96 7.29 7.83 20.94
N ASN A 97 8.63 7.91 20.85
CA ASN A 97 9.32 8.93 20.06
C ASN A 97 9.51 8.44 18.62
N GLY A 98 9.68 9.37 17.67
CA GLY A 98 10.09 8.99 16.32
C GLY A 98 11.47 8.32 16.33
N TRP A 99 11.73 7.43 15.35
CA TRP A 99 13.07 6.86 15.17
C TRP A 99 14.09 7.99 15.00
N LYS A 100 15.01 8.15 15.96
CA LYS A 100 16.11 9.09 15.82
C LYS A 100 17.13 8.53 14.82
N ALA A 101 17.47 9.35 13.82
CA ALA A 101 18.60 9.10 12.91
C ALA A 101 19.94 9.11 13.66
#